data_AF-A0A1S3H545-F1
#
_entry.id   AF-A0A1S3H545-F1
#
_cell.length_a   1.000
_cell.length_b   1.000
_cell.length_c   1.000
_cell.angle_alpha   90.00
_cell.angle_beta   90.00
_cell.angle_gamma   90.00
#
_symmetry.space_group_name_H-M   'P 1'
#
loop_
_entity.id
_entity.type
_entity.pdbx_description
1 polymer ?
#
loop_
_entity_poly.entity_id
_entity_poly.type
_entity_poly.pdbx_seq_one_letter_code
_entity_poly.pdbx_strand_id
1 'polypeptide(L)'
;MHLFIQITIVVAVVTLDSPVQSCDPKPMIRRHEGTRKCMYKDTRGIKTIGIGFNLQNQGAQQALASVGADFNKIFNGASTPVDQTCDCSKVVCLNDTQIEGLFNYSVKQALMDASSLMSNFPSLCCPVQNAVVDMAYNLGGTKLATFTVFLGYFRVNNWQGAADDLMLTKYCQDYDTASRCLELSGHIRLGCPCFGSYPSQCQISSACCGLNTKCCSYTMPFLGYVKKNLTESWCCPLADGACCAPDQHCCPKDFPVCCGAPDQHCCKLDFPICCPDNRCCPTNYPVCGSGGYCKARDGSGQVLGLLRAPSKVGLQKQTEKKKFNFIETNEVK
;
A
#
# COMPACT_ATOMS: atom_id res chain seq x y z
N MET A 1 57.62 -26.42 -45.55
CA MET A 1 56.77 -27.13 -44.56
C MET A 1 56.55 -26.24 -43.36
N HIS A 2 55.64 -25.25 -43.41
CA HIS A 2 55.20 -24.47 -42.25
C HIS A 2 53.68 -24.41 -42.29
N LEU A 3 53.06 -25.20 -41.41
CA LEU A 3 51.62 -25.37 -41.25
C LEU A 3 51.15 -24.32 -40.23
N PHE A 4 50.50 -23.24 -40.70
CA PHE A 4 49.87 -22.27 -39.80
C PHE A 4 48.49 -22.80 -39.36
N ILE A 5 48.41 -23.26 -38.11
CA ILE A 5 47.15 -23.63 -37.47
C ILE A 5 46.50 -22.33 -36.96
N GLN A 6 45.46 -21.87 -37.65
CA GLN A 6 44.59 -20.81 -37.13
C GLN A 6 43.67 -21.41 -36.07
N ILE A 7 43.90 -21.03 -34.80
CA ILE A 7 43.01 -21.36 -33.69
C ILE A 7 41.91 -20.32 -33.65
N THR A 8 40.73 -20.66 -34.17
CA THR A 8 39.53 -19.83 -34.04
C THR A 8 38.97 -20.01 -32.64
N ILE A 9 39.13 -19.00 -31.78
CA ILE A 9 38.49 -18.96 -30.46
C ILE A 9 37.01 -18.64 -30.66
N VAL A 10 36.15 -19.64 -30.50
CA VAL A 10 34.70 -19.45 -30.42
C VAL A 10 34.37 -18.91 -29.03
N VAL A 11 34.12 -17.61 -28.92
CA VAL A 11 33.59 -17.01 -27.69
C VAL A 11 32.11 -17.35 -27.61
N ALA A 12 31.76 -18.34 -26.80
CA ALA A 12 30.37 -18.62 -26.44
C ALA A 12 29.85 -17.49 -25.55
N VAL A 13 28.98 -16.64 -26.10
CA VAL A 13 28.21 -15.67 -25.31
C VAL A 13 27.15 -16.45 -24.54
N VAL A 14 27.43 -16.75 -23.28
CA VAL A 14 26.44 -17.33 -22.36
C VAL A 14 25.51 -16.19 -21.94
N THR A 15 24.35 -16.06 -22.57
CA THR A 15 23.27 -15.23 -22.06
C THR A 15 22.73 -15.89 -20.79
N LEU A 16 23.01 -15.28 -19.64
CA LEU A 16 22.38 -15.64 -18.37
C LEU A 16 20.93 -15.14 -18.38
N ASP A 17 20.05 -15.85 -19.10
CA ASP A 17 18.61 -15.70 -18.93
C ASP A 17 18.24 -16.31 -17.58
N SER A 18 18.29 -15.50 -16.53
CA SER A 18 17.67 -15.84 -15.27
C SER A 18 16.17 -16.00 -15.52
N PRO A 19 15.51 -17.10 -15.08
CA PRO A 19 14.07 -17.19 -15.21
C PRO A 19 13.48 -16.02 -14.43
N VAL A 20 12.78 -15.12 -15.13
CA VAL A 20 11.98 -14.08 -14.49
C VAL A 20 11.00 -14.83 -13.60
N GLN A 21 11.22 -14.77 -12.28
CA GLN A 21 10.33 -15.40 -11.32
C GLN A 21 8.97 -14.70 -11.42
N SER A 22 8.05 -15.31 -12.18
CA SER A 22 6.69 -14.83 -12.30
C SER A 22 5.98 -15.04 -10.97
N CYS A 23 5.33 -14.00 -10.47
CA CYS A 23 4.59 -14.07 -9.22
C CYS A 23 3.38 -15.02 -9.35
N ASP A 24 3.21 -15.91 -8.38
CA ASP A 24 2.09 -16.86 -8.35
C ASP A 24 1.21 -16.63 -7.11
N PRO A 25 0.01 -16.02 -7.26
CA PRO A 25 -0.90 -15.76 -6.15
C PRO A 25 -1.74 -16.99 -5.77
N LYS A 26 -1.77 -18.05 -6.60
CA LYS A 26 -2.70 -19.17 -6.43
C LYS A 26 -2.56 -19.92 -5.10
N PRO A 27 -1.35 -20.19 -4.58
CA PRO A 27 -1.21 -20.89 -3.29
C PRO A 27 -1.82 -20.11 -2.13
N MET A 28 -1.65 -18.77 -2.13
CA MET A 28 -2.22 -17.87 -1.13
C MET A 28 -3.75 -17.86 -1.22
N ILE A 29 -4.30 -17.66 -2.42
CA ILE A 29 -5.76 -17.62 -2.63
C ILE A 29 -6.40 -18.95 -2.26
N ARG A 30 -5.84 -20.08 -2.69
CA ARG A 30 -6.40 -21.40 -2.37
C ARG A 30 -6.44 -21.65 -0.86
N ARG A 31 -5.45 -21.17 -0.12
CA ARG A 31 -5.41 -21.27 1.34
C ARG A 31 -6.51 -20.43 2.00
N HIS A 32 -6.77 -19.23 1.51
CA HIS A 32 -7.81 -18.34 2.05
C HIS A 32 -9.23 -18.79 1.69
N GLU A 33 -9.44 -19.30 0.48
CA GLU A 33 -10.77 -19.68 -0.03
C GLU A 33 -11.17 -21.12 0.32
N GLY A 34 -10.19 -22.02 0.41
CA GLY A 34 -10.44 -23.47 0.44
C GLY A 34 -10.85 -24.02 -0.93
N THR A 35 -11.27 -25.29 -0.98
CA THR A 35 -11.68 -25.96 -2.22
C THR A 35 -12.87 -26.88 -1.98
N ARG A 36 -13.92 -26.76 -2.81
CA ARG A 36 -15.13 -27.58 -2.71
C ARG A 36 -15.64 -28.01 -4.08
N LYS A 37 -15.87 -29.30 -4.26
CA LYS A 37 -16.31 -29.87 -5.55
C LYS A 37 -17.76 -29.54 -5.89
N CYS A 38 -18.60 -29.35 -4.88
CA CYS A 38 -20.03 -29.11 -5.01
C CYS A 38 -20.40 -27.70 -4.55
N MET A 39 -21.57 -27.21 -5.01
CA MET A 39 -22.10 -25.92 -4.62
C MET A 39 -22.44 -25.90 -3.12
N TYR A 40 -22.09 -24.79 -2.46
CA TYR A 40 -22.47 -24.49 -1.09
C TYR A 40 -22.98 -23.04 -1.00
N LYS A 41 -23.56 -22.68 0.15
CA LYS A 41 -23.81 -21.28 0.49
C LYS A 41 -22.72 -20.82 1.45
N ASP A 42 -22.04 -19.73 1.14
CA ASP A 42 -21.04 -19.15 2.05
C ASP A 42 -21.68 -18.51 3.29
N THR A 43 -20.86 -17.90 4.15
CA THR A 43 -21.28 -17.21 5.38
C THR A 43 -22.29 -16.09 5.13
N ARG A 44 -22.37 -15.59 3.90
CA ARG A 44 -23.28 -14.52 3.45
C ARG A 44 -24.47 -15.06 2.66
N GLY A 45 -24.62 -16.38 2.59
CA GLY A 45 -25.71 -17.06 1.87
C GLY A 45 -25.55 -17.09 0.35
N ILE A 46 -24.40 -16.66 -0.19
CA ILE A 46 -24.11 -16.62 -1.62
C ILE A 46 -23.77 -18.02 -2.11
N LYS A 47 -24.35 -18.41 -3.25
CA LYS A 47 -24.05 -19.70 -3.90
C LYS A 47 -22.62 -19.68 -4.47
N THR A 48 -21.80 -20.60 -3.99
CA THR A 48 -20.36 -20.66 -4.27
C THR A 48 -19.93 -22.08 -4.61
N ILE A 49 -18.91 -22.25 -5.45
CA ILE A 49 -18.35 -23.56 -5.83
C ILE A 49 -16.83 -23.47 -6.09
N GLY A 50 -16.12 -24.60 -6.11
CA GLY A 50 -14.71 -24.64 -6.44
C GLY A 50 -13.85 -23.95 -5.37
N ILE A 51 -13.02 -23.01 -5.81
CA ILE A 51 -12.17 -22.19 -4.94
C ILE A 51 -12.84 -20.81 -4.84
N GLY A 52 -13.83 -20.66 -3.96
CA GLY A 52 -14.48 -19.37 -3.72
C GLY A 52 -15.23 -18.76 -4.92
N PHE A 53 -15.63 -19.54 -5.93
CA PHE A 53 -16.26 -18.99 -7.13
C PHE A 53 -17.73 -18.62 -6.90
N ASN A 54 -18.05 -17.33 -6.91
CA ASN A 54 -19.41 -16.82 -6.75
C ASN A 54 -20.26 -17.08 -8.01
N LEU A 55 -21.26 -17.95 -7.88
CA LEU A 55 -22.16 -18.36 -8.97
C LEU A 55 -23.21 -17.29 -9.33
N GLN A 56 -23.33 -16.23 -8.54
CA GLN A 56 -24.28 -15.14 -8.78
C GLN A 56 -23.66 -13.97 -9.56
N ASN A 57 -22.35 -14.05 -9.87
CA ASN A 57 -21.68 -13.05 -10.69
C ASN A 57 -22.21 -13.08 -12.13
N GLN A 58 -22.30 -11.92 -12.78
CA GLN A 58 -22.84 -11.77 -14.14
C GLN A 58 -22.10 -12.63 -15.19
N GLY A 59 -20.82 -12.94 -14.98
CA GLY A 59 -20.00 -13.78 -15.86
C GLY A 59 -19.94 -15.28 -15.47
N ALA A 60 -20.70 -15.70 -14.45
CA ALA A 60 -20.57 -17.04 -13.88
C ALA A 60 -20.94 -18.16 -14.87
N GLN A 61 -21.96 -17.93 -15.69
CA GLN A 61 -22.40 -18.89 -16.71
C GLN A 61 -21.33 -19.12 -17.77
N GLN A 62 -20.71 -18.04 -18.28
CA GLN A 62 -19.65 -18.11 -19.28
C GLN A 62 -18.39 -18.78 -18.69
N ALA A 63 -18.03 -18.45 -17.45
CA ALA A 63 -16.88 -19.04 -16.77
C ALA A 63 -17.05 -20.57 -16.61
N LEU A 64 -18.21 -21.04 -16.13
CA LEU A 64 -18.47 -22.49 -16.02
C LEU A 64 -18.51 -23.18 -17.39
N ALA A 65 -19.13 -22.55 -18.39
CA ALA A 65 -19.15 -23.09 -19.75
C ALA A 65 -17.73 -23.24 -20.32
N SER A 66 -16.81 -22.31 -20.01
CA SER A 66 -15.41 -22.36 -20.48
C SER A 66 -14.63 -23.57 -19.96
N VAL A 67 -15.09 -24.20 -18.88
CA VAL A 67 -14.52 -25.43 -18.32
C VAL A 67 -15.40 -26.66 -18.58
N GLY A 68 -16.43 -26.54 -19.41
CA GLY A 68 -17.36 -27.63 -19.73
C GLY A 68 -18.28 -28.01 -18.57
N ALA A 69 -18.54 -27.10 -17.63
CA ALA A 69 -19.49 -27.29 -16.54
C ALA A 69 -20.85 -26.65 -16.87
N ASP A 70 -21.93 -27.30 -16.44
CA ASP A 70 -23.30 -26.83 -16.67
C ASP A 70 -23.76 -25.90 -15.54
N PHE A 71 -23.76 -24.60 -15.81
CA PHE A 71 -24.19 -23.57 -14.86
C PHE A 71 -25.60 -23.83 -14.32
N ASN A 72 -26.56 -24.17 -15.17
CA ASN A 72 -27.96 -24.30 -14.75
C ASN A 72 -28.16 -25.51 -13.84
N LYS A 73 -27.48 -26.62 -14.12
CA LYS A 73 -27.51 -27.80 -13.24
C LYS A 73 -26.89 -27.52 -11.87
N ILE A 74 -25.77 -26.79 -11.84
CA ILE A 74 -25.08 -26.43 -10.59
C ILE A 74 -25.93 -25.43 -9.80
N PHE A 75 -26.35 -24.33 -10.43
CA PHE A 75 -27.03 -23.21 -9.78
C PHE A 75 -28.40 -23.61 -9.22
N ASN A 76 -29.15 -24.45 -9.93
CA ASN A 76 -30.47 -24.91 -9.50
C ASN A 76 -30.42 -26.19 -8.65
N GLY A 77 -29.23 -26.81 -8.50
CA GLY A 77 -29.04 -28.00 -7.68
C GLY A 77 -29.13 -27.73 -6.18
N ALA A 78 -29.16 -28.81 -5.39
CA ALA A 78 -29.13 -28.72 -3.93
C ALA A 78 -27.78 -28.19 -3.44
N SER A 79 -27.79 -27.27 -2.46
CA SER A 79 -26.57 -26.80 -1.80
C SER A 79 -26.11 -27.79 -0.73
N THR A 80 -24.81 -28.05 -0.67
CA THR A 80 -24.18 -28.81 0.41
C THR A 80 -23.75 -27.88 1.55
N PRO A 81 -24.08 -28.18 2.82
CA PRO A 81 -23.61 -27.43 3.98
C PRO A 81 -22.08 -27.32 4.05
N VAL A 82 -21.56 -26.21 4.61
CA VAL A 82 -20.12 -25.90 4.63
C VAL A 82 -19.32 -26.92 5.46
N ASP A 83 -19.92 -27.56 6.45
CA ASP A 83 -19.31 -28.57 7.29
C ASP A 83 -19.40 -30.00 6.72
N GLN A 84 -20.11 -30.19 5.60
CA GLN A 84 -20.32 -31.52 5.01
C GLN A 84 -19.47 -31.75 3.76
N THR A 85 -19.10 -33.01 3.56
CA THR A 85 -18.41 -33.49 2.35
C THR A 85 -19.37 -33.54 1.17
N CYS A 86 -18.84 -33.33 -0.04
CA CYS A 86 -19.63 -33.43 -1.27
C CYS A 86 -19.94 -34.89 -1.61
N ASP A 87 -21.21 -35.27 -1.59
CA ASP A 87 -21.69 -36.54 -2.15
C ASP A 87 -22.11 -36.34 -3.61
N CYS A 88 -21.16 -36.54 -4.53
CA CYS A 88 -21.35 -36.33 -5.96
C CYS A 88 -22.35 -37.31 -6.62
N SER A 89 -22.86 -38.30 -5.89
CA SER A 89 -23.98 -39.12 -6.35
C SER A 89 -25.34 -38.42 -6.18
N LYS A 90 -25.41 -37.41 -5.30
CA LYS A 90 -26.64 -36.68 -4.96
C LYS A 90 -26.65 -35.24 -5.44
N VAL A 91 -25.47 -34.65 -5.64
CA VAL A 91 -25.32 -33.26 -6.09
C VAL A 91 -24.38 -33.16 -7.29
N VAL A 92 -24.49 -32.07 -8.02
CA VAL A 92 -23.59 -31.79 -9.15
C VAL A 92 -22.23 -31.37 -8.60
N CYS A 93 -21.18 -32.10 -8.98
CA CYS A 93 -19.81 -31.81 -8.63
C CYS A 93 -19.01 -31.40 -9.86
N LEU A 94 -18.07 -30.48 -9.66
CA LEU A 94 -16.95 -30.26 -10.55
C LEU A 94 -15.87 -31.32 -10.32
N ASN A 95 -15.22 -31.75 -11.39
CA ASN A 95 -13.98 -32.52 -11.30
C ASN A 95 -12.77 -31.59 -11.11
N ASP A 96 -11.61 -32.17 -10.82
CA ASP A 96 -10.41 -31.38 -10.48
C ASP A 96 -9.93 -30.50 -11.65
N THR A 97 -10.09 -30.96 -12.90
CA THR A 97 -9.77 -30.14 -14.09
C THR A 97 -10.70 -28.93 -14.22
N GLN A 98 -11.99 -29.11 -13.94
CA GLN A 98 -12.97 -28.03 -13.97
C GLN A 98 -12.72 -27.01 -12.85
N ILE A 99 -12.38 -27.48 -11.65
CA ILE A 99 -12.04 -26.63 -10.51
C ILE A 99 -10.81 -25.78 -10.83
N GLU A 100 -9.74 -26.41 -11.31
CA GLU A 100 -8.51 -25.68 -11.66
C GLU A 100 -8.72 -24.72 -12.84
N GLY A 101 -9.49 -25.12 -13.86
CA GLY A 101 -9.84 -24.23 -14.97
C GLY A 101 -10.61 -22.98 -14.50
N LEU A 102 -11.60 -23.17 -13.61
CA LEU A 102 -12.42 -22.10 -13.08
C LEU A 102 -11.62 -21.19 -12.15
N PHE A 103 -10.70 -21.78 -11.38
CA PHE A 103 -9.78 -21.03 -10.54
C PHE A 103 -8.84 -20.18 -11.38
N ASN A 104 -8.25 -20.74 -12.44
CA ASN A 104 -7.39 -20.01 -13.38
C ASN A 104 -8.13 -18.84 -14.04
N TYR A 105 -9.39 -19.05 -14.45
CA TYR A 105 -10.25 -17.99 -14.96
C TYR A 105 -10.39 -16.84 -13.96
N SER A 106 -10.68 -17.17 -12.70
CA SER A 106 -10.92 -16.21 -11.63
C SER A 106 -9.66 -15.46 -11.20
N VAL A 107 -8.51 -16.16 -11.10
CA VAL A 107 -7.21 -15.53 -10.85
C VAL A 107 -6.82 -14.58 -11.99
N LYS A 108 -7.09 -14.94 -13.25
CA LYS A 108 -6.85 -14.04 -14.39
C LYS A 108 -7.68 -12.75 -14.27
N GLN A 109 -8.94 -12.85 -13.87
CA GLN A 109 -9.77 -11.66 -13.63
C GLN A 109 -9.21 -10.80 -12.49
N ALA A 110 -8.85 -11.41 -11.35
CA ALA A 110 -8.27 -10.69 -10.22
C ALA A 110 -6.93 -10.00 -10.56
N LEU A 111 -6.09 -10.63 -11.41
CA LEU A 111 -4.88 -10.00 -11.95
C LEU A 111 -5.19 -8.77 -12.79
N MET A 112 -6.21 -8.83 -13.66
CA MET A 112 -6.65 -7.69 -14.47
C MET A 112 -7.21 -6.57 -13.58
N ASP A 113 -8.04 -6.93 -12.60
CA ASP A 113 -8.61 -5.98 -11.65
C ASP A 113 -7.51 -5.25 -10.87
N ALA A 114 -6.58 -5.98 -10.26
CA ALA A 114 -5.44 -5.39 -9.53
C ALA A 114 -4.57 -4.50 -10.44
N SER A 115 -4.25 -4.98 -11.65
CA SER A 115 -3.44 -4.22 -12.63
C SER A 115 -4.13 -2.94 -13.10
N SER A 116 -5.45 -2.95 -13.23
CA SER A 116 -6.23 -1.78 -13.68
C SER A 116 -6.27 -0.65 -12.63
N LEU A 117 -6.15 -1.00 -11.34
CA LEU A 117 -6.22 -0.04 -10.23
C LEU A 117 -4.87 0.58 -9.87
N MET A 118 -3.77 -0.07 -10.26
CA MET A 118 -2.41 0.35 -9.91
C MET A 118 -1.51 0.29 -11.13
N SER A 119 -1.17 1.46 -11.69
CA SER A 119 -0.30 1.54 -12.87
C SER A 119 1.11 1.00 -12.63
N ASN A 120 1.58 0.99 -11.38
CA ASN A 120 2.87 0.41 -10.98
C ASN A 120 2.79 -1.09 -10.65
N PHE A 121 1.62 -1.74 -10.76
CA PHE A 121 1.43 -3.13 -10.38
C PHE A 121 2.48 -4.09 -10.97
N PRO A 122 2.81 -4.04 -12.29
CA PRO A 122 3.80 -4.95 -12.87
C PRO A 122 5.22 -4.81 -12.29
N SER A 123 5.54 -3.67 -11.68
CA SER A 123 6.84 -3.39 -11.07
C SER A 123 6.94 -3.81 -9.60
N LEU A 124 5.82 -4.23 -9.00
CA LEU A 124 5.79 -4.70 -7.63
C LEU A 124 6.45 -6.09 -7.53
N CYS A 125 7.11 -6.33 -6.41
CA CYS A 125 7.63 -7.61 -5.98
C CYS A 125 6.51 -8.63 -5.71
N CYS A 126 6.83 -9.92 -5.82
CA CYS A 126 5.83 -10.98 -5.73
C CYS A 126 5.01 -11.05 -4.45
N PRO A 127 5.56 -10.87 -3.23
CA PRO A 127 4.74 -10.89 -2.02
C PRO A 127 3.63 -9.84 -2.05
N VAL A 128 3.94 -8.63 -2.54
CA VAL A 128 3.00 -7.52 -2.62
C VAL A 128 2.01 -7.72 -3.78
N GLN A 129 2.48 -8.15 -4.97
CA GLN A 129 1.58 -8.48 -6.09
C GLN A 129 0.58 -9.55 -5.67
N ASN A 130 1.06 -10.64 -5.07
CA ASN A 130 0.22 -11.75 -4.64
C ASN A 130 -0.83 -11.28 -3.64
N ALA A 131 -0.45 -10.43 -2.68
CA ALA A 131 -1.38 -9.93 -1.69
C ALA A 131 -2.51 -9.09 -2.30
N VAL A 132 -2.20 -8.20 -3.26
CA VAL A 132 -3.25 -7.37 -3.88
C VAL A 132 -4.12 -8.16 -4.87
N VAL A 133 -3.55 -9.16 -5.57
CA VAL A 133 -4.35 -10.07 -6.41
C VAL A 133 -5.29 -10.90 -5.54
N ASP A 134 -4.83 -11.35 -4.38
CA ASP A 134 -5.66 -12.05 -3.42
C ASP A 134 -6.82 -11.18 -2.89
N MET A 135 -6.55 -9.90 -2.57
CA MET A 135 -7.62 -8.93 -2.26
C MET A 135 -8.60 -8.76 -3.43
N ALA A 136 -8.09 -8.60 -4.66
CA ALA A 136 -8.91 -8.45 -5.86
C ALA A 136 -9.76 -9.70 -6.12
N TYR A 137 -9.25 -10.90 -5.82
CA TYR A 137 -10.00 -12.15 -5.92
C TYR A 137 -11.20 -12.17 -4.97
N ASN A 138 -11.00 -11.73 -3.73
CA ASN A 138 -12.06 -11.73 -2.72
C ASN A 138 -13.12 -10.65 -2.92
N LEU A 139 -12.67 -9.45 -3.29
CA LEU A 139 -13.50 -8.25 -3.34
C LEU A 139 -14.08 -8.00 -4.74
N GLY A 140 -13.35 -8.39 -5.78
CA GLY A 140 -13.53 -7.89 -7.15
C GLY A 140 -13.01 -6.46 -7.31
N GLY A 141 -12.71 -6.07 -8.55
CA GLY A 141 -12.15 -4.75 -8.89
C GLY A 141 -12.97 -3.56 -8.38
N THR A 142 -14.30 -3.60 -8.50
CA THR A 142 -15.16 -2.48 -8.08
C THR A 142 -15.08 -2.19 -6.58
N LYS A 143 -15.09 -3.23 -5.74
CA LYS A 143 -14.97 -3.05 -4.28
C LYS A 143 -13.54 -2.71 -3.89
N LEU A 144 -12.53 -3.31 -4.52
CA LEU A 144 -11.14 -2.94 -4.26
C LEU A 144 -10.87 -1.46 -4.63
N ALA A 145 -11.51 -0.93 -5.67
CA ALA A 145 -11.37 0.47 -6.07
C ALA A 145 -11.82 1.48 -5.01
N THR A 146 -12.67 1.10 -4.05
CA THR A 146 -13.12 2.00 -2.98
C THR A 146 -12.05 2.22 -1.91
N PHE A 147 -10.99 1.42 -1.88
CA PHE A 147 -9.86 1.54 -0.95
C PHE A 147 -8.89 2.64 -1.43
N THR A 148 -9.42 3.86 -1.60
CA THR A 148 -8.72 4.95 -2.30
C THR A 148 -7.46 5.44 -1.57
N VAL A 149 -7.46 5.45 -0.24
CA VAL A 149 -6.31 5.84 0.59
C VAL A 149 -5.21 4.78 0.51
N PHE A 150 -5.54 3.51 0.78
CA PHE A 150 -4.70 2.34 0.52
C PHE A 150 -4.05 2.36 -0.86
N LEU A 151 -4.85 2.50 -1.93
CA LEU A 151 -4.35 2.58 -3.32
C LEU A 151 -3.48 3.82 -3.54
N GLY A 152 -3.72 4.90 -2.78
CA GLY A 152 -2.89 6.09 -2.78
C GLY A 152 -1.49 5.84 -2.27
N TYR A 153 -1.36 5.12 -1.15
CA TYR A 153 -0.07 4.73 -0.60
C TYR A 153 0.76 3.84 -1.54
N PHE A 154 0.10 2.97 -2.31
CA PHE A 154 0.76 2.18 -3.36
C PHE A 154 1.40 3.02 -4.46
N ARG A 155 0.82 4.18 -4.81
CA ARG A 155 1.37 5.08 -5.85
C ARG A 155 2.65 5.77 -5.42
N VAL A 156 2.88 5.89 -4.12
CA VAL A 156 4.07 6.53 -3.52
C VAL A 156 4.97 5.51 -2.82
N ASN A 157 4.73 4.21 -3.03
CA ASN A 157 5.46 3.11 -2.41
C ASN A 157 5.56 3.22 -0.86
N ASN A 158 4.54 3.79 -0.21
CA ASN A 158 4.46 3.82 1.25
C ASN A 158 3.78 2.55 1.74
N TRP A 159 4.53 1.45 1.86
CA TRP A 159 3.92 0.15 2.18
C TRP A 159 3.48 0.01 3.63
N GLN A 160 4.17 0.71 4.55
CA GLN A 160 3.73 0.84 5.93
C GLN A 160 2.36 1.50 6.00
N GLY A 161 2.21 2.69 5.41
CA GLY A 161 0.94 3.42 5.35
C GLY A 161 -0.17 2.63 4.65
N ALA A 162 0.17 1.90 3.57
CA ALA A 162 -0.79 1.02 2.91
C ALA A 162 -1.30 -0.10 3.83
N ALA A 163 -0.40 -0.82 4.50
CA ALA A 163 -0.80 -1.88 5.43
C ALA A 163 -1.57 -1.32 6.64
N ASP A 164 -1.15 -0.17 7.14
CA ASP A 164 -1.78 0.54 8.25
C ASP A 164 -3.22 0.98 7.90
N ASP A 165 -3.41 1.62 6.75
CA ASP A 165 -4.74 1.97 6.23
C ASP A 165 -5.63 0.75 6.05
N LEU A 166 -5.10 -0.30 5.41
CA LEU A 166 -5.84 -1.54 5.19
C LEU A 166 -6.37 -2.10 6.52
N MET A 167 -5.50 -2.23 7.53
CA MET A 167 -5.86 -2.75 8.87
C MET A 167 -6.97 -1.94 9.57
N LEU A 168 -7.18 -0.68 9.20
CA LEU A 168 -8.24 0.16 9.75
C LEU A 168 -9.57 0.05 9.00
N THR A 169 -9.64 -0.72 7.92
CA THR A 169 -10.87 -0.88 7.13
C THR A 169 -11.79 -1.95 7.72
N LYS A 170 -13.09 -1.91 7.38
CA LYS A 170 -14.04 -2.98 7.72
C LYS A 170 -13.56 -4.35 7.23
N TYR A 171 -12.85 -4.43 6.10
CA TYR A 171 -12.29 -5.68 5.59
C TYR A 171 -11.40 -6.41 6.59
N CYS A 172 -10.72 -5.67 7.47
CA CYS A 172 -9.82 -6.24 8.47
C CYS A 172 -10.48 -6.43 9.84
N GLN A 173 -11.73 -5.99 9.98
CA GLN A 173 -12.53 -6.05 11.20
C GLN A 173 -13.74 -6.98 11.05
N ASP A 174 -14.06 -7.40 9.83
CA ASP A 174 -15.12 -8.35 9.50
C ASP A 174 -14.67 -9.78 9.83
N TYR A 175 -15.55 -10.56 10.46
CA TYR A 175 -15.26 -11.91 10.93
C TYR A 175 -14.74 -12.83 9.81
N ASP A 176 -15.26 -12.70 8.59
CA ASP A 176 -14.91 -13.59 7.47
C ASP A 176 -13.54 -13.26 6.86
N THR A 177 -13.09 -12.01 6.97
CA THR A 177 -11.93 -11.50 6.23
C THR A 177 -10.79 -10.97 7.10
N ALA A 178 -10.96 -10.88 8.42
CA ALA A 178 -9.95 -10.33 9.32
C ALA A 178 -8.62 -11.11 9.28
N SER A 179 -8.64 -12.44 9.41
CA SER A 179 -7.42 -13.27 9.40
C SER A 179 -6.66 -13.14 8.08
N ARG A 180 -7.40 -13.21 6.96
CA ARG A 180 -6.89 -12.96 5.61
C ARG A 180 -6.25 -11.59 5.51
N CYS A 181 -6.99 -10.53 5.88
CA CYS A 181 -6.44 -9.17 5.84
C CYS A 181 -5.13 -9.05 6.64
N LEU A 182 -5.03 -9.63 7.83
CA LEU A 182 -3.81 -9.55 8.65
C LEU A 182 -2.60 -10.16 7.93
N GLU A 183 -2.77 -11.30 7.27
CA GLU A 183 -1.72 -11.92 6.44
C GLU A 183 -1.33 -11.02 5.27
N LEU A 184 -2.32 -10.55 4.50
CA LEU A 184 -2.09 -9.67 3.34
C LEU A 184 -1.39 -8.37 3.74
N SER A 185 -1.84 -7.76 4.84
CA SER A 185 -1.24 -6.55 5.41
C SER A 185 0.21 -6.79 5.85
N GLY A 186 0.55 -7.99 6.34
CA GLY A 186 1.92 -8.36 6.66
C GLY A 186 2.84 -8.36 5.43
N HIS A 187 2.40 -8.97 4.33
CA HIS A 187 3.13 -8.94 3.06
C HIS A 187 3.27 -7.52 2.50
N ILE A 188 2.20 -6.73 2.55
CA ILE A 188 2.21 -5.34 2.09
C ILE A 188 3.16 -4.52 2.96
N ARG A 189 3.10 -4.65 4.30
CA ARG A 189 3.94 -3.89 5.23
C ARG A 189 5.43 -4.10 4.99
N LEU A 190 5.85 -5.35 4.75
CA LEU A 190 7.24 -5.68 4.38
C LEU A 190 7.66 -4.96 3.10
N GLY A 191 6.70 -4.75 2.19
CA GLY A 191 6.88 -3.98 0.99
C GLY A 191 7.83 -4.65 0.00
N CYS A 192 8.14 -3.90 -1.05
CA CYS A 192 9.15 -4.33 -2.01
C CYS A 192 10.56 -3.90 -1.57
N PRO A 193 11.60 -4.67 -1.97
CA PRO A 193 12.96 -4.27 -1.68
C PRO A 193 13.26 -2.90 -2.29
N CYS A 194 14.18 -2.20 -1.64
CA CYS A 194 14.62 -0.88 -2.06
C CYS A 194 15.68 -0.99 -3.16
N PHE A 195 15.57 -0.15 -4.19
CA PHE A 195 16.45 -0.18 -5.38
C PHE A 195 16.81 1.22 -5.86
N GLY A 196 17.87 1.32 -6.67
CA GLY A 196 18.28 2.56 -7.34
C GLY A 196 18.73 3.65 -6.37
N SER A 197 18.23 4.88 -6.56
CA SER A 197 18.58 6.05 -5.74
C SER A 197 18.10 5.97 -4.28
N TYR A 198 17.26 4.98 -3.96
CA TYR A 198 16.72 4.73 -2.64
C TYR A 198 17.05 3.30 -2.20
N PRO A 199 18.31 2.96 -1.87
CA PRO A 199 18.72 1.58 -1.61
C PRO A 199 18.51 1.11 -0.16
N SER A 200 18.07 1.99 0.76
CA SER A 200 18.00 1.68 2.19
C SER A 200 16.58 1.83 2.74
N GLN A 201 16.11 0.84 3.50
CA GLN A 201 14.84 0.89 4.22
C GLN A 201 15.00 1.61 5.57
N CYS A 202 13.94 2.27 6.03
CA CYS A 202 13.87 2.73 7.40
C CYS A 202 13.75 1.55 8.39
N GLN A 203 14.39 1.66 9.55
CA GLN A 203 14.48 0.55 10.51
C GLN A 203 13.12 0.04 11.00
N ILE A 204 12.11 0.92 11.04
CA ILE A 204 10.77 0.62 11.56
C ILE A 204 9.71 0.51 10.46
N SER A 205 10.08 0.66 9.18
CA SER A 205 9.13 0.75 8.07
C SER A 205 9.79 0.48 6.73
N SER A 206 9.00 0.03 5.76
CA SER A 206 9.47 -0.29 4.40
C SER A 206 9.64 0.94 3.49
N ALA A 207 9.71 2.15 4.06
CA ALA A 207 10.00 3.37 3.30
C ALA A 207 11.43 3.34 2.74
N CYS A 208 11.56 3.46 1.42
CA CYS A 208 12.87 3.49 0.76
C CYS A 208 13.47 4.90 0.78
N CYS A 209 14.60 5.03 1.46
CA CYS A 209 15.37 6.26 1.63
C CYS A 209 16.71 6.19 0.88
N GLY A 210 17.13 7.35 0.40
CA GLY A 210 18.33 7.52 -0.41
C GLY A 210 19.58 7.68 0.44
N LEU A 211 20.74 7.55 -0.20
CA LEU A 211 21.99 7.95 0.44
C LEU A 211 21.90 9.44 0.80
N ASN A 212 22.39 9.81 1.99
CA ASN A 212 22.29 11.17 2.53
C ASN A 212 20.86 11.67 2.80
N THR A 213 19.94 10.75 3.11
CA THR A 213 18.62 11.09 3.64
C THR A 213 18.47 10.55 5.06
N LYS A 214 17.61 11.18 5.86
CA LYS A 214 17.31 10.74 7.23
C LYS A 214 15.92 10.12 7.28
N CYS A 215 15.82 8.93 7.87
CA CYS A 215 14.54 8.35 8.21
C CYS A 215 13.88 9.15 9.32
N CYS A 216 12.74 9.75 9.02
CA CYS A 216 11.90 10.42 9.98
C CYS A 216 10.66 9.58 10.26
N SER A 217 10.12 9.72 11.46
CA SER A 217 8.88 9.08 11.84
C SER A 217 8.07 9.92 12.79
N TYR A 218 6.78 9.63 12.84
CA TYR A 218 5.86 10.28 13.74
C TYR A 218 4.65 9.37 13.99
N THR A 219 4.15 9.41 15.23
CA THR A 219 2.97 8.68 15.63
C THR A 219 1.79 9.62 15.73
N MET A 220 0.71 9.31 15.02
CA MET A 220 -0.56 10.04 15.12
C MET A 220 -1.75 9.10 15.23
N PRO A 221 -2.87 9.58 15.80
CA PRO A 221 -4.13 8.86 15.72
C PRO A 221 -4.61 8.85 14.26
N PHE A 222 -4.77 7.65 13.71
CA PHE A 222 -5.51 7.42 12.48
C PHE A 222 -6.95 7.04 12.82
N LEU A 223 -7.87 7.60 12.05
CA LEU A 223 -9.30 7.36 12.16
C LEU A 223 -9.75 6.58 10.93
N GLY A 224 -10.15 5.32 11.12
CA GLY A 224 -10.86 4.52 10.12
C GLY A 224 -12.09 3.87 10.75
N TYR A 225 -12.33 2.60 10.43
CA TYR A 225 -13.34 1.80 11.14
C TYR A 225 -12.98 1.64 12.63
N VAL A 226 -11.69 1.69 12.96
CA VAL A 226 -11.17 1.77 14.32
C VAL A 226 -10.22 2.96 14.47
N LYS A 227 -10.08 3.49 15.68
CA LYS A 227 -9.08 4.51 16.03
C LYS A 227 -7.81 3.82 16.53
N LYS A 228 -6.67 4.10 15.91
CA LYS A 228 -5.37 3.54 16.33
C LYS A 228 -4.26 4.56 16.15
N ASN A 229 -3.30 4.57 17.07
CA ASN A 229 -2.08 5.33 16.90
C ASN A 229 -1.13 4.54 15.99
N LEU A 230 -0.77 5.11 14.85
CA LEU A 230 0.12 4.50 13.87
C LEU A 230 1.34 5.37 13.66
N THR A 231 2.48 4.72 13.47
CA THR A 231 3.76 5.38 13.24
C THR A 231 4.04 5.37 11.75
N GLU A 232 3.90 6.52 11.12
CA GLU A 232 4.32 6.72 9.74
C GLU A 232 5.79 7.10 9.67
N SER A 233 6.44 6.74 8.57
CA SER A 233 7.83 7.13 8.30
C SER A 233 7.96 7.77 6.93
N TRP A 234 8.86 8.73 6.80
CA TRP A 234 9.20 9.37 5.54
C TRP A 234 10.70 9.66 5.45
N CYS A 235 11.16 9.88 4.22
CA CYS A 235 12.55 10.22 3.95
C CYS A 235 12.76 11.73 3.93
N CYS A 236 13.57 12.19 4.86
CA CYS A 236 14.04 13.56 4.93
C CYS A 236 15.22 13.78 4.01
N PRO A 237 15.17 14.74 3.07
CA PRO A 237 16.28 14.97 2.14
C PRO A 237 17.50 15.63 2.80
N LEU A 238 17.44 15.93 4.10
CA LEU A 238 18.53 16.49 4.89
C LEU A 238 19.06 15.39 5.82
N ALA A 239 20.23 14.83 5.52
CA ALA A 239 20.82 13.72 6.29
C ALA A 239 20.96 14.02 7.80
N ASP A 240 21.24 15.27 8.14
CA ASP A 240 21.44 15.76 9.50
C ASP A 240 20.29 16.67 9.98
N GLY A 241 19.23 16.80 9.19
CA GLY A 241 18.11 17.69 9.47
C GLY A 241 17.23 17.21 10.63
N ALA A 242 16.43 18.15 11.16
CA ALA A 242 15.37 17.86 12.10
C ALA A 242 14.11 17.37 11.36
N CYS A 243 13.50 16.31 11.89
CA CYS A 243 12.25 15.75 11.39
C CYS A 243 11.07 16.54 11.93
N CYS A 244 10.26 17.12 11.05
CA CYS A 244 9.15 17.96 11.45
C CYS A 244 7.82 17.27 11.17
N ALA A 245 7.13 16.92 12.25
CA ALA A 245 5.81 16.29 12.24
C ALA A 245 4.75 17.24 12.80
N PRO A 246 3.45 17.06 12.46
CA PRO A 246 2.89 16.08 11.53
C PRO A 246 3.03 16.48 10.05
N ASP A 247 3.54 17.68 9.77
CA ASP A 247 3.57 18.26 8.43
C ASP A 247 4.55 17.59 7.44
N GLN A 248 5.35 16.61 7.91
CA GLN A 248 6.31 15.81 7.15
C GLN A 248 7.27 16.68 6.32
N HIS A 249 7.82 17.70 6.96
CA HIS A 249 8.92 18.49 6.39
C HIS A 249 10.20 18.28 7.20
N CYS A 250 11.27 18.88 6.71
CA CYS A 250 12.58 18.79 7.29
C CYS A 250 13.18 20.16 7.43
N CYS A 251 13.82 20.36 8.57
CA CYS A 251 14.55 21.56 8.84
C CYS A 251 16.06 21.33 8.84
N PRO A 252 16.86 22.26 8.28
CA PRO A 252 18.31 22.19 8.35
C PRO A 252 18.79 22.07 9.79
N LYS A 253 19.93 21.41 9.99
CA LYS A 253 20.54 21.22 11.31
C LYS A 253 20.72 22.55 12.07
N ASP A 254 21.05 23.62 11.36
CA ASP A 254 21.25 24.96 11.95
C ASP A 254 19.94 25.70 12.30
N PHE A 255 18.80 25.20 11.82
CA PHE A 255 17.46 25.75 12.06
C PHE A 255 16.50 24.64 12.48
N PRO A 256 16.74 23.90 13.57
CA PRO A 256 16.04 22.65 13.84
C PRO A 256 14.60 22.84 14.35
N VAL A 257 14.17 24.07 14.65
CA VAL A 257 12.82 24.32 15.16
C VAL A 257 11.82 24.32 14.01
N CYS A 258 10.87 23.40 14.08
CA CYS A 258 9.85 23.18 13.06
C CYS A 258 8.68 24.14 13.23
N CYS A 259 8.35 24.88 12.16
CA CYS A 259 7.17 25.74 12.10
C CYS A 259 6.18 25.16 11.08
N GLY A 260 4.97 24.84 11.55
CA GLY A 260 3.92 24.18 10.77
C GLY A 260 3.11 25.13 9.87
N ALA A 261 2.03 24.60 9.30
CA ALA A 261 1.11 25.32 8.42
C ALA A 261 0.62 26.69 8.99
N PRO A 262 0.35 27.71 8.13
CA PRO A 262 0.26 27.62 6.66
C PRO A 262 1.62 27.64 5.94
N ASP A 263 2.66 28.18 6.56
CA ASP A 263 3.99 28.31 5.94
C ASP A 263 5.01 27.40 6.63
N GLN A 264 5.34 26.28 6.00
CA GLN A 264 6.33 25.33 6.53
C GLN A 264 7.74 25.92 6.49
N HIS A 265 8.29 26.26 7.65
CA HIS A 265 9.61 26.87 7.76
C HIS A 265 10.36 26.45 9.02
N CYS A 266 11.59 26.94 9.12
CA CYS A 266 12.56 26.45 10.09
C CYS A 266 13.18 27.62 10.85
N CYS A 267 13.23 27.49 12.17
CA CYS A 267 13.75 28.50 13.08
C CYS A 267 14.98 27.99 13.84
N LYS A 268 15.82 28.91 14.32
CA LYS A 268 16.95 28.58 15.19
C LYS A 268 16.47 28.24 16.60
N LEU A 269 17.26 27.46 17.32
CA LEU A 269 17.00 27.16 18.74
C LEU A 269 16.86 28.42 19.61
N ASP A 270 17.68 29.43 19.34
CA ASP A 270 17.64 30.70 20.08
C ASP A 270 16.45 31.60 19.69
N PHE A 271 15.76 31.26 18.59
CA PHE A 271 14.59 31.97 18.09
C PHE A 271 13.44 30.98 17.84
N PRO A 272 12.90 30.30 18.85
CA PRO A 272 11.99 29.17 18.60
C PRO A 272 10.55 29.57 18.28
N ILE A 273 10.19 30.85 18.39
CA ILE A 273 8.82 31.31 18.16
C ILE A 273 8.59 31.59 16.67
N CYS A 274 7.71 30.82 16.05
CA CYS A 274 7.35 30.97 14.63
C CYS A 274 6.42 32.17 14.42
N CYS A 275 6.79 33.08 13.52
CA CYS A 275 5.96 34.25 13.18
C CYS A 275 5.44 34.18 11.74
N PRO A 276 4.25 34.75 11.48
CA PRO A 276 3.61 34.72 10.16
C PRO A 276 4.33 35.59 9.10
N ASP A 277 5.21 36.51 9.51
CA ASP A 277 5.95 37.43 8.64
C ASP A 277 7.31 36.87 8.17
N ASN A 278 7.41 35.55 8.10
CA ASN A 278 8.60 34.81 7.69
C ASN A 278 9.82 34.94 8.63
N ARG A 279 9.57 35.18 9.92
CA ARG A 279 10.61 35.36 10.94
C ARG A 279 10.40 34.47 12.16
N CYS A 280 11.43 34.47 12.98
CA CYS A 280 11.53 33.71 14.21
C CYS A 280 11.85 34.68 15.37
N CYS A 281 11.18 34.51 16.50
CA CYS A 281 11.37 35.34 17.69
C CYS A 281 12.01 34.54 18.85
N PRO A 282 12.84 35.18 19.70
CA PRO A 282 13.43 34.55 20.86
C PRO A 282 12.43 34.45 22.00
N THR A 283 12.68 33.55 22.96
CA THR A 283 11.75 33.27 24.07
C THR A 283 11.51 34.47 24.99
N ASN A 284 12.49 35.37 25.14
CA ASN A 284 12.40 36.61 25.91
C ASN A 284 11.62 37.73 25.18
N TYR A 285 11.42 37.63 23.86
CA TYR A 285 10.58 38.54 23.08
C TYR A 285 9.57 37.73 22.23
N PRO A 286 8.61 37.02 22.84
CA PRO A 286 7.84 36.00 22.14
C PRO A 286 6.67 36.53 21.32
N VAL A 287 6.42 37.85 21.30
CA VAL A 287 5.28 38.43 20.60
C VAL A 287 5.72 38.88 19.20
N CYS A 288 5.16 38.29 18.15
CA CYS A 288 5.39 38.69 16.77
C CYS A 288 4.83 40.10 16.53
N GLY A 289 5.70 41.09 16.35
CA GLY A 289 5.36 42.48 16.11
C GLY A 289 5.42 42.85 14.63
N SER A 290 4.97 44.06 14.32
CA SER A 290 5.04 44.62 12.97
C SER A 290 6.47 45.02 12.58
N GLY A 291 6.76 45.06 11.27
CA GLY A 291 8.05 45.53 10.75
C GLY A 291 9.23 44.59 11.00
N GLY A 292 8.97 43.32 11.34
CA GLY A 292 10.00 42.32 11.59
C GLY A 292 10.59 42.33 13.00
N TYR A 293 9.92 42.98 13.96
CA TYR A 293 10.33 43.03 15.35
C TYR A 293 9.56 42.04 16.22
N CYS A 294 10.24 41.53 17.24
CA CYS A 294 9.73 40.68 18.30
C CYS A 294 9.59 41.51 19.57
N LYS A 295 8.46 41.43 20.28
CA LYS A 295 8.18 42.23 21.47
C LYS A 295 8.16 41.39 22.75
N ALA A 296 8.54 42.01 23.86
CA ALA A 296 8.36 41.42 25.17
C ALA A 296 6.86 41.43 25.55
N ARG A 297 6.42 40.46 26.37
CA ARG A 297 5.00 40.32 26.74
C ARG A 297 4.47 41.50 27.57
N ASP A 298 5.35 42.10 28.36
CA ASP A 298 5.08 43.24 29.23
C ASP A 298 5.21 44.60 28.50
N GLY A 299 5.54 44.58 27.20
CA GLY A 299 5.77 45.80 26.42
C GLY A 299 7.09 46.52 26.74
N SER A 300 7.97 45.92 27.54
CA SER A 300 9.24 46.53 27.98
C SER A 300 10.25 46.80 26.86
N GLY A 301 10.07 46.20 25.68
CA GLY A 301 10.93 46.45 24.53
C GLY A 301 10.65 45.58 23.32
N GLN A 302 11.50 45.75 22.30
CA GLN A 302 11.48 44.97 21.07
C GLN A 302 12.89 44.66 20.56
N VAL A 303 13.04 43.54 19.86
CA VAL A 303 14.27 43.11 19.19
C VAL A 303 13.98 42.71 17.75
N LEU A 304 14.98 42.71 16.87
CA LEU A 304 14.80 42.28 15.49
C LEU A 304 14.60 40.75 15.44
N GLY A 305 13.55 40.30 14.73
CA GLY A 305 13.32 38.88 14.49
C GLY A 305 14.29 38.31 13.47
N LEU A 306 14.71 37.06 13.69
CA LEU A 306 15.63 36.36 12.80
C LEU A 306 14.88 35.85 11.55
N LEU A 307 15.51 35.92 10.38
CA LEU A 307 14.97 35.32 9.17
C LEU A 307 14.94 33.79 9.31
N ARG A 308 13.82 33.18 8.93
CA ARG A 308 13.66 31.72 8.88
C ARG A 308 14.55 31.08 7.81
N ALA A 309 14.78 29.78 7.93
CA ALA A 309 15.25 28.95 6.83
C ALA A 309 14.08 28.26 6.11
N PRO A 310 14.19 27.98 4.80
CA PRO A 310 13.21 27.17 4.09
C PRO A 310 13.25 25.73 4.59
N SER A 311 12.08 25.13 4.74
CA SER A 311 11.95 23.69 4.98
C SER A 311 12.12 22.90 3.69
N LYS A 312 12.40 21.60 3.81
CA LYS A 312 12.35 20.64 2.70
C LYS A 312 11.23 19.65 2.95
N VAL A 313 10.28 19.54 2.02
CA VAL A 313 9.19 18.56 2.11
C VAL A 313 9.76 17.15 1.98
N GLY A 314 9.29 16.22 2.82
CA GLY A 314 9.63 14.80 2.71
C GLY A 314 9.32 14.25 1.33
N LEU A 315 10.16 13.32 0.85
CA LEU A 315 10.12 12.85 -0.55
C LEU A 315 8.78 12.24 -0.96
N GLN A 316 8.03 11.61 -0.05
CA GLN A 316 6.71 11.03 -0.31
C GLN A 316 5.61 12.09 -0.55
N LYS A 317 5.68 13.27 0.09
CA LYS A 317 4.73 14.38 -0.09
C LYS A 317 4.91 15.17 -1.39
N GLN A 318 6.10 15.13 -2.02
CA GLN A 318 6.34 15.81 -3.31
C GLN A 318 5.46 15.23 -4.42
N THR A 319 5.11 13.94 -4.31
CA THR A 319 4.15 13.24 -5.16
C THR A 319 2.69 13.47 -4.78
N GLU A 320 2.38 13.71 -3.50
CA GLU A 320 0.99 13.91 -3.01
C GLU A 320 0.40 15.28 -3.37
N LYS A 321 1.19 16.37 -3.33
CA LYS A 321 0.72 17.73 -3.67
C LYS A 321 0.20 17.85 -5.12
N LYS A 322 0.52 16.90 -5.99
CA LYS A 322 -0.03 16.85 -7.36
C LYS A 322 -1.35 16.08 -7.47
N LYS A 323 -1.82 15.32 -6.47
CA LYS A 323 -2.94 14.37 -6.68
C LYS A 323 -3.93 14.11 -5.53
N PHE A 324 -3.70 14.55 -4.30
CA PHE A 324 -4.63 14.27 -3.19
C PHE A 324 -5.39 15.52 -2.70
N ASN A 325 -6.52 15.80 -3.34
CA ASN A 325 -7.64 16.43 -2.65
C ASN A 325 -8.29 15.33 -1.82
N PHE A 326 -8.15 15.37 -0.50
CA PHE A 326 -8.94 14.55 0.40
C PHE A 326 -10.42 14.85 0.15
N ILE A 327 -11.15 13.87 -0.39
CA ILE A 327 -12.60 13.85 -0.27
C ILE A 327 -12.85 13.33 1.14
N GLU A 328 -13.35 14.21 2.00
CA GLU A 328 -14.03 13.81 3.24
C GLU A 328 -15.10 12.80 2.86
N THR A 329 -14.87 11.51 3.13
CA THR A 329 -15.88 10.49 2.89
C THR A 329 -16.97 10.66 3.92
N ASN A 330 -18.07 11.28 3.47
CA ASN A 330 -19.38 11.09 4.07
C ASN A 330 -19.69 9.60 4.20
N GLU A 331 -20.28 9.30 5.34
CA GLU A 331 -20.96 8.07 5.77
C GLU A 331 -21.29 7.07 4.65
N VAL A 332 -20.78 5.84 4.78
CA VAL A 332 -21.33 4.68 4.09
C VAL A 332 -22.02 3.81 5.14
N LYS A 333 -23.36 3.87 5.14
CA LYS A 333 -24.26 2.87 5.73
C LYS A 333 -24.20 1.56 4.94
#